data_AF-A0A966NJC5-F1
#
_entry.id   AF-A0A966NJC5-F1
#
_cell.length_a   1.000
_cell.length_b   1.000
_cell.length_c   1.000
_cell.angle_alpha   90.00
_cell.angle_beta   90.00
_cell.angle_gamma   90.00
#
_symmetry.space_group_name_H-M   'P 1'
#
loop_
_entity.id
_entity.type
_entity.pdbx_description
1 polymer ?
#
loop_
_entity_poly.entity_id
_entity_poly.type
_entity_poly.pdbx_seq_one_letter_code
_entity_poly.pdbx_strand_id
1 'polypeptide(L)'
;MGGGTDELLGRGSVTIAEQPVRFATRHAELFVYLLALAGADGLARDDVISALWPEVELHDARPRLRTALWQVRRALGEHAWRIARERGVVLFDLDGVRLDVAPDRPIRRAELLIGWNVSLPQALLDRVA
;
A
#
# COMPACT_ATOMS: atom_id res chain seq x y z
N MET A 1 25.46 25.15 16.57
CA MET A 1 26.00 23.78 16.47
C MET A 1 25.17 22.91 17.42
N GLY A 2 24.25 22.05 17.04
CA GLY A 2 23.84 21.46 15.77
C GLY A 2 22.91 20.31 16.17
N GLY A 3 21.74 20.66 16.71
CA GLY A 3 20.74 19.70 17.17
C GLY A 3 19.98 19.15 15.97
N GLY A 4 20.56 18.15 15.30
CA GLY A 4 19.85 17.33 14.33
C GLY A 4 19.02 16.29 15.08
N THR A 5 17.79 16.64 15.42
CA THR A 5 16.75 15.63 15.56
C THR A 5 16.39 15.18 14.15
N ASP A 6 17.21 14.31 13.58
CA ASP A 6 16.93 13.70 12.27
C ASP A 6 15.67 12.84 12.46
N GLU A 7 14.53 13.40 12.05
CA GLU A 7 13.25 12.72 12.00
C GLU A 7 13.38 11.43 11.19
N LEU A 8 13.53 10.33 11.93
CA LEU A 8 13.04 8.98 11.70
C LEU A 8 12.55 8.66 10.27
N LEU A 9 13.35 7.83 9.58
CA LEU A 9 12.88 6.76 8.69
C LEU A 9 11.98 7.23 7.53
N GLY A 10 12.64 7.54 6.40
CA GLY A 10 12.05 8.12 5.20
C GLY A 10 10.73 7.48 4.75
N ARG A 11 9.85 8.35 4.24
CA ARG A 11 8.63 8.00 3.49
C ARG A 11 8.97 6.86 2.53
N GLY A 12 8.23 5.75 2.61
CA GLY A 12 8.33 4.69 1.61
C GLY A 12 8.33 5.28 0.19
N SER A 13 9.04 4.64 -0.74
CA SER A 13 9.08 5.07 -2.13
C SER A 13 8.88 3.88 -3.04
N VAL A 14 8.22 4.10 -4.18
CA VAL A 14 8.08 3.11 -5.25
C VAL A 14 8.97 3.55 -6.40
N THR A 15 9.82 2.66 -6.90
CA THR A 15 10.63 2.89 -8.09
C THR A 15 10.38 1.80 -9.14
N ILE A 16 10.39 2.19 -10.41
CA ILE A 16 10.29 1.29 -11.57
C ILE A 16 11.50 1.58 -12.44
N ALA A 17 12.31 0.56 -12.74
CA ALA A 17 13.57 0.74 -13.47
C ALA A 17 14.40 1.91 -12.90
N GLU A 18 14.52 1.96 -11.57
CA GLU A 18 15.22 3.00 -10.78
C GLU A 18 14.60 4.40 -10.83
N GLN A 19 13.47 4.59 -11.54
CA GLN A 19 12.77 5.87 -11.60
C GLN A 19 11.66 5.95 -10.53
N PRO A 20 11.60 7.03 -9.73
CA PRO A 20 10.54 7.22 -8.75
C PRO A 20 9.16 7.32 -9.41
N VAL A 21 8.22 6.49 -8.94
CA VAL A 21 6.82 6.56 -9.33
C VAL A 21 6.12 7.60 -8.47
N ARG A 22 5.47 8.57 -9.11
CA ARG A 22 4.65 9.58 -8.43
C ARG A 22 3.18 9.20 -8.51
N PHE A 23 2.55 9.02 -7.35
CA PHE A 23 1.12 8.78 -7.26
C PHE A 23 0.35 10.10 -7.19
N ALA A 24 -0.84 10.11 -7.80
CA ALA A 24 -1.70 11.29 -7.79
C ALA A 24 -2.23 11.63 -6.38
N THR A 25 -2.34 10.63 -5.51
CA THR A 25 -2.79 10.79 -4.13
C THR A 25 -2.00 9.90 -3.19
N ARG A 26 -1.96 10.28 -1.91
CA ARG A 26 -1.37 9.45 -0.86
C ARG A 26 -2.09 8.10 -0.72
N HIS A 27 -3.42 8.07 -0.84
CA HIS A 27 -4.17 6.80 -0.80
C HIS A 27 -3.78 5.86 -1.94
N ALA A 28 -3.49 6.36 -3.14
CA ALA A 28 -3.01 5.53 -4.24
C ALA A 28 -1.61 4.94 -3.94
N GLU A 29 -0.71 5.73 -3.35
CA GLU A 29 0.60 5.24 -2.91
C GLU A 29 0.47 4.17 -1.82
N LEU A 30 -0.33 4.44 -0.78
CA LEU A 30 -0.58 3.53 0.33
C LEU A 30 -1.23 2.22 -0.13
N PHE A 31 -2.10 2.29 -1.14
CA PHE A 31 -2.69 1.11 -1.77
C PHE A 31 -1.60 0.16 -2.28
N VAL A 32 -0.58 0.68 -2.97
CA VAL A 32 0.52 -0.15 -3.48
C VAL A 32 1.32 -0.76 -2.35
N TYR A 33 1.61 -0.01 -1.29
CA TYR A 33 2.30 -0.57 -0.12
C TYR A 33 1.50 -1.67 0.57
N LEU A 34 0.18 -1.46 0.76
CA LEU A 34 -0.68 -2.48 1.35
C LEU A 34 -0.67 -3.78 0.52
N LEU A 35 -0.76 -3.68 -0.80
CA LEU A 35 -0.70 -4.86 -1.65
C LEU A 35 0.68 -5.52 -1.67
N ALA A 36 1.75 -4.72 -1.67
CA ALA A 36 3.10 -5.25 -1.62
C ALA A 36 3.37 -6.00 -0.30
N LEU A 37 2.84 -5.48 0.81
CA LEU A 37 2.90 -6.14 2.13
C LEU A 37 2.03 -7.39 2.20
N ALA A 38 0.87 -7.39 1.54
CA ALA A 38 -0.03 -8.55 1.50
C ALA A 38 0.55 -9.74 0.71
N GLY A 39 1.48 -9.48 -0.21
CA GLY A 39 2.12 -10.52 -0.99
C GLY A 39 1.27 -10.99 -2.19
N ALA A 40 1.64 -12.15 -2.74
CA ALA A 40 1.01 -12.72 -3.93
C ALA A 40 -0.49 -13.07 -3.74
N ASP A 41 -0.94 -13.27 -2.50
CA ASP A 41 -2.35 -13.56 -2.18
C ASP A 41 -3.25 -12.32 -2.32
N GLY A 42 -2.65 -11.12 -2.33
CA GLY A 42 -3.37 -9.85 -2.38
C GLY A 42 -4.24 -9.58 -1.16
N LEU A 43 -5.21 -8.66 -1.33
CA LEU A 43 -6.15 -8.28 -0.27
C LEU A 43 -7.59 -8.26 -0.78
N ALA A 44 -8.54 -8.65 0.08
CA ALA A 44 -9.94 -8.45 -0.22
C ALA A 44 -10.24 -6.95 -0.39
N ARG A 45 -11.18 -6.61 -1.27
CA ARG A 45 -11.53 -5.19 -1.52
C ARG A 45 -12.00 -4.49 -0.24
N ASP A 46 -12.76 -5.19 0.58
CA ASP A 46 -13.30 -4.63 1.82
C ASP A 46 -12.16 -4.39 2.83
N ASP A 47 -11.15 -5.28 2.90
CA ASP A 47 -9.93 -5.08 3.69
C ASP A 47 -9.13 -3.86 3.22
N VAL A 48 -8.96 -3.68 1.90
CA VAL A 48 -8.29 -2.50 1.35
C VAL A 48 -9.07 -1.22 1.69
N ILE A 49 -10.39 -1.27 1.65
CA ILE A 49 -11.24 -0.14 2.02
C ILE A 49 -11.08 0.18 3.51
N SER A 50 -11.23 -0.82 4.38
CA SER A 50 -11.11 -0.64 5.83
C SER A 50 -9.73 -0.13 6.23
N ALA A 51 -8.69 -0.48 5.46
CA ALA A 51 -7.37 0.04 5.69
C ALA A 51 -7.21 1.50 5.25
N LEU A 52 -7.62 1.84 4.02
CA LEU A 52 -7.40 3.16 3.46
C LEU A 52 -8.38 4.23 3.97
N TRP A 53 -9.59 3.83 4.36
CA TRP A 53 -10.67 4.73 4.81
C TRP A 53 -11.43 4.12 6.00
N PRO A 54 -10.79 3.92 7.16
CA PRO A 54 -11.44 3.31 8.33
C PRO A 54 -12.65 4.10 8.84
N GLU A 55 -12.72 5.40 8.56
CA GLU A 55 -13.80 6.29 8.96
C GLU A 55 -15.02 6.28 8.03
N VAL A 56 -14.99 5.51 6.94
CA VAL A 56 -16.05 5.52 5.92
C VAL A 56 -16.70 4.15 5.79
N GLU A 57 -18.03 4.14 5.77
CA GLU A 57 -18.81 2.94 5.52
C GLU A 57 -18.45 2.28 4.18
N LEU A 58 -18.40 0.94 4.17
CA LEU A 58 -17.95 0.16 3.01
C LEU A 58 -18.69 0.51 1.71
N HIS A 59 -19.99 0.79 1.80
CA HIS A 59 -20.81 1.20 0.66
C HIS A 59 -20.24 2.47 -0.01
N ASP A 60 -19.90 3.48 0.78
CA ASP A 60 -19.51 4.81 0.31
C ASP A 60 -18.04 4.88 -0.12
N ALA A 61 -17.22 3.93 0.34
CA ALA A 61 -15.81 3.83 -0.03
C ALA A 61 -15.56 3.05 -1.33
N ARG A 62 -16.52 2.27 -1.85
CA ARG A 62 -16.37 1.52 -3.11
C ARG A 62 -16.01 2.39 -4.33
N PRO A 63 -16.65 3.56 -4.54
CA PRO A 63 -16.22 4.49 -5.58
C PRO A 63 -14.78 4.99 -5.36
N ARG A 64 -14.39 5.26 -4.11
CA ARG A 64 -13.01 5.70 -3.76
C ARG A 64 -11.99 4.62 -4.10
N LEU A 65 -12.29 3.36 -3.82
CA LEU A 65 -11.45 2.22 -4.19
C LEU A 65 -11.24 2.11 -5.71
N ARG A 66 -12.31 2.34 -6.51
CA ARG A 66 -12.19 2.36 -7.98
C ARG A 66 -11.29 3.50 -8.44
N THR A 67 -11.45 4.69 -7.87
CA THR A 67 -10.62 5.85 -8.20
C THR A 67 -9.16 5.62 -7.81
N ALA A 68 -8.90 5.12 -6.61
CA ALA A 68 -7.54 4.79 -6.15
C ALA A 68 -6.89 3.75 -7.07
N LEU A 69 -7.59 2.68 -7.42
CA LEU A 69 -7.06 1.68 -8.34
C LEU A 69 -6.72 2.27 -9.72
N TRP A 70 -7.60 3.13 -10.25
CA TRP A 70 -7.34 3.81 -11.52
C TRP A 70 -6.10 4.73 -11.42
N GLN A 71 -5.96 5.48 -10.32
CA GLN A 71 -4.78 6.32 -10.07
C GLN A 71 -3.49 5.51 -9.98
N VAL A 72 -3.53 4.36 -9.29
CA VAL A 72 -2.38 3.46 -9.20
C VAL A 72 -2.00 2.93 -10.57
N ARG A 73 -2.96 2.39 -11.33
CA ARG A 73 -2.70 1.87 -12.68
C ARG A 73 -2.13 2.94 -13.59
N ARG A 74 -2.64 4.18 -13.49
CA ARG A 74 -2.09 5.31 -14.25
C ARG A 74 -0.65 5.64 -13.84
N ALA A 75 -0.34 5.58 -12.55
CA ALA A 75 1.01 5.84 -12.04
C ALA A 75 2.02 4.74 -12.44
N LEU A 76 1.58 3.47 -12.46
CA LEU A 76 2.41 2.34 -12.89
C LEU A 76 2.62 2.27 -14.41
N GLY A 77 1.78 2.94 -15.21
CA GLY A 77 1.91 3.00 -16.65
C GLY A 77 1.88 1.61 -17.28
N GLU A 78 2.92 1.26 -18.04
CA GLU A 78 3.07 -0.04 -18.68
C GLU A 78 3.13 -1.21 -17.69
N HIS A 79 3.44 -0.96 -16.42
CA HIS A 79 3.44 -1.99 -15.36
C HIS A 79 2.08 -2.14 -14.66
N ALA A 80 1.02 -1.50 -15.16
CA ALA A 80 -0.33 -1.63 -14.59
C ALA A 80 -0.89 -3.06 -14.61
N TRP A 81 -0.38 -3.92 -15.51
CA TRP A 81 -0.74 -5.34 -15.59
C TRP A 81 -0.44 -6.10 -14.29
N ARG A 82 0.49 -5.61 -13.47
CA ARG A 82 0.82 -6.20 -12.17
C ARG A 82 -0.36 -6.16 -11.20
N ILE A 83 -1.36 -5.32 -11.42
CA ILE A 83 -2.52 -5.23 -10.54
C ILE A 83 -3.76 -5.84 -11.18
N ALA A 84 -4.11 -7.03 -10.70
CA ALA A 84 -5.30 -7.75 -11.09
C ALA A 84 -6.43 -7.62 -10.07
N ARG A 85 -7.66 -7.89 -10.53
CA ARG A 85 -8.83 -8.02 -9.66
C ARG A 85 -9.46 -9.37 -9.95
N GLU A 86 -9.52 -10.23 -8.95
CA GLU A 86 -10.07 -11.58 -9.09
C GLU A 86 -10.98 -11.90 -7.91
N ARG A 87 -12.22 -12.31 -8.19
CA ARG A 87 -13.19 -12.79 -7.19
C ARG A 87 -13.34 -11.93 -5.91
N GLY A 88 -13.19 -10.62 -6.03
CA GLY A 88 -13.31 -9.69 -4.88
C GLY A 88 -11.99 -9.39 -4.17
N VAL A 89 -10.89 -9.98 -4.60
CA VAL A 89 -9.52 -9.71 -4.16
C VAL A 89 -8.84 -8.77 -5.18
N VAL A 90 -7.94 -7.93 -4.68
CA VAL A 90 -6.99 -7.16 -5.49
C VAL A 90 -5.63 -7.78 -5.31
N LEU A 91 -5.06 -8.26 -6.41
CA LEU A 91 -3.77 -8.95 -6.44
C LEU A 91 -2.68 -7.99 -6.91
N PHE A 92 -1.46 -8.22 -6.42
CA PHE A 92 -0.28 -7.55 -6.93
C PHE A 92 0.77 -8.59 -7.30
N ASP A 93 1.11 -8.62 -8.59
CA ASP A 93 2.19 -9.44 -9.12
C ASP A 93 3.53 -8.84 -8.65
N LEU A 94 4.12 -9.53 -7.68
CA LEU A 94 5.40 -9.20 -7.06
C LEU A 94 6.59 -9.86 -7.77
N ASP A 95 6.40 -10.50 -8.93
CA ASP A 95 7.51 -11.13 -9.63
C ASP A 95 8.54 -10.08 -10.08
N GLY A 96 9.79 -10.27 -9.64
CA GLY A 96 10.86 -9.31 -9.81
C GLY A 96 10.73 -8.01 -9.00
N VAL A 97 9.77 -7.89 -8.08
CA VAL A 97 9.63 -6.74 -7.17
C VAL A 97 10.51 -6.96 -5.94
N ARG A 98 11.38 -6.00 -5.65
CA ARG A 98 12.15 -5.96 -4.40
C ARG A 98 11.41 -5.11 -3.38
N LEU A 99 11.04 -5.73 -2.27
CA LEU A 99 10.44 -5.06 -1.14
C LEU A 99 11.51 -4.86 -0.06
N ASP A 100 11.99 -3.63 0.09
CA ASP A 100 12.93 -3.27 1.16
C ASP A 100 12.14 -2.86 2.40
N VAL A 101 11.81 -3.86 3.22
CA VAL A 101 11.20 -3.68 4.54
C VAL A 101 12.18 -4.23 5.56
N ALA A 102 12.59 -3.41 6.52
CA ALA A 102 13.60 -3.83 7.50
C ALA A 102 13.16 -5.11 8.24
N PRO A 103 14.06 -6.10 8.39
CA PRO A 103 13.72 -7.48 8.76
C PRO A 103 13.30 -7.67 10.23
N ASP A 104 13.48 -6.67 11.10
CA ASP A 104 13.34 -6.82 12.55
C ASP A 104 11.95 -6.45 13.11
N ARG A 105 11.09 -5.79 12.32
CA ARG A 105 9.68 -5.49 12.70
C ARG A 105 8.79 -5.28 11.46
N PRO A 106 8.14 -6.32 10.92
CA PRO A 106 7.36 -6.19 9.69
C PRO A 106 6.12 -5.29 9.81
N ILE A 107 5.48 -5.21 11.00
CA ILE A 107 4.12 -4.66 11.13
C ILE A 107 4.02 -3.31 11.85
N ARG A 108 4.81 -3.05 12.90
CA ARG A 108 4.80 -1.72 13.56
C ARG A 108 5.22 -0.59 12.61
N ARG A 109 5.83 -0.92 11.48
CA ARG A 109 6.20 0.05 10.45
C ARG A 109 5.11 0.39 9.45
N ALA A 110 4.03 -0.38 9.29
CA ALA A 110 2.91 0.14 8.50
C ALA A 110 2.25 1.33 9.24
N GLU A 111 2.14 1.28 10.57
CA GLU A 111 1.70 2.44 11.36
C GLU A 111 2.69 3.63 11.26
N LEU A 112 4.01 3.36 11.24
CA LEU A 112 5.06 4.40 11.22
C LEU A 112 5.41 4.95 9.82
N LEU A 113 5.37 4.13 8.76
CA LEU A 113 5.61 4.55 7.36
C LEU A 113 4.45 5.38 6.82
N ILE A 114 3.26 5.22 7.42
CA ILE A 114 2.03 5.80 6.95
C ILE A 114 1.70 7.08 7.70
N GLY A 115 2.11 7.25 8.97
CA GLY A 115 1.94 8.52 9.72
C GLY A 115 0.48 9.04 9.76
N TRP A 116 -0.47 8.20 9.36
CA TRP A 116 -1.87 8.49 9.07
C TRP A 116 -2.72 7.34 9.59
N ASN A 117 -4.00 7.64 9.84
CA ASN A 117 -5.05 6.77 10.37
C ASN A 117 -5.40 5.60 9.42
N VAL A 118 -4.44 4.75 9.08
CA VAL A 118 -4.63 3.50 8.33
C VAL A 118 -4.67 2.35 9.32
N SER A 119 -5.78 1.63 9.34
CA SER A 119 -5.91 0.41 10.14
C SER A 119 -5.42 -0.78 9.34
N LEU A 120 -4.51 -1.59 9.86
CA LEU A 120 -4.10 -2.79 9.13
C LEU A 120 -5.25 -3.80 9.12
N PRO A 121 -5.54 -4.43 7.97
CA PRO A 121 -6.51 -5.51 7.92
C PRO A 121 -6.07 -6.67 8.82
N GLN A 122 -7.03 -7.34 9.47
CA GLN A 122 -6.73 -8.52 10.30
C GLN A 122 -5.99 -9.60 9.51
N ALA A 123 -6.33 -9.78 8.22
CA ALA A 123 -5.65 -10.70 7.32
C ALA A 123 -4.15 -10.43 7.15
N LEU A 124 -3.70 -9.18 7.33
CA LEU A 124 -2.28 -8.82 7.29
C LEU A 124 -1.61 -9.03 8.66
N LEU A 125 -2.34 -8.76 9.75
CA LEU A 125 -1.88 -9.01 11.12
C LEU A 125 -1.62 -10.49 11.38
N ASP A 126 -2.53 -11.37 10.92
CA ASP A 126 -2.44 -12.83 11.11
C ASP A 126 -1.23 -13.47 10.43
N ARG A 127 -0.63 -12.81 9.43
CA ARG A 127 0.50 -13.35 8.64
C ARG A 127 1.86 -13.15 9.30
N VAL A 128 1.90 -12.44 10.43
CA VAL A 128 3.13 -12.04 11.12
C VAL A 128 3.13 -12.48 12.59
N ALA A 129 2.00 -12.96 13.11
CA ALA A 129 1.92 -13.64 14.40
C ALA A 129 2.53 -15.05 14.30
#